data_AF-A0A9P6D0H7-F1
#
_entry.id   AF-A0A9P6D0H7-F1
#
_cell.length_a   1.000
_cell.length_b   1.000
_cell.length_c   1.000
_cell.angle_alpha   90.00
_cell.angle_beta   90.00
_cell.angle_gamma   90.00
#
_symmetry.space_group_name_H-M   'P 1'
#
loop_
_entity.id
_entity.type
_entity.pdbx_description
1 polymer ?
#
loop_
_entity_poly.entity_id
_entity_poly.type
_entity_poly.pdbx_seq_one_letter_code
_entity_poly.pdbx_strand_id
1 'polypeptide(L)'
;MYLDPPNPPFNHRESSGSTLQGDYGSPISSLSRRNSLTGVPDNAGLSTADSSVSLTVNYLPTKFSNPQLNQLAQRKRRPHHRSAKHADDLSPGAGVMPKMGGGVDAFRSGEARMNGEDEDEDGDNERVEDGSRSRWTKKPAKRSKPRWNRFKWTLFIANLFLTIYSFIGLIGCLLTWFNVWSKADIIRVANNAELTTSTVAAAIGIFTCLLGWAGILLNNRSFLAVYCLLTWITFLFLLIPGYLSYKRRAFNLEGKVNAQWSQDLGAEGRLRIQNELACCGYFSPFVEATISQTCYARSMLPGCKLKFLDFERQALKYFYSVAFGLVPLQLFVMIAGLLCSNHVTYRFGKGMMPKAYRLSMTSMAIIMDNYASQLAEQYGENVAAEILTRSRSDLQLSAMPKMPYAPPVPAKAAPSQVYTTTRYDAVHTKPPGPGYI
;
A
#
# COMPACT_ATOMS: atom_id res chain seq x y z
N MET A 1 -33.52 59.42 -48.41
CA MET A 1 -32.15 59.68 -47.91
C MET A 1 -31.43 58.34 -47.88
N TYR A 2 -30.73 58.02 -48.97
CA TYR A 2 -29.85 56.87 -49.09
C TYR A 2 -28.47 57.29 -48.56
N LEU A 3 -27.92 56.54 -47.61
CA LEU A 3 -26.53 56.68 -47.18
C LEU A 3 -25.77 55.49 -47.76
N ASP A 4 -24.78 55.79 -48.59
CA ASP A 4 -23.86 54.82 -49.18
C ASP A 4 -22.92 54.21 -48.12
N PRO A 5 -22.51 52.94 -48.29
CA PRO A 5 -21.63 52.24 -47.36
C PRO A 5 -20.13 52.55 -47.60
N PRO A 6 -19.28 52.52 -46.57
CA PRO A 6 -17.83 52.60 -46.76
C PRO A 6 -17.24 51.23 -47.12
N ASN A 7 -16.52 51.20 -48.25
CA ASN A 7 -15.64 50.12 -48.68
C ASN A 7 -14.16 50.39 -48.28
N PRO A 8 -13.27 49.38 -48.37
CA PRO A 8 -12.17 49.09 -47.43
C PRO A 8 -10.79 49.55 -47.93
N PRO A 9 -9.68 49.19 -47.23
CA PRO A 9 -8.57 48.61 -48.00
C PRO A 9 -7.77 47.52 -47.24
N PHE A 10 -7.66 46.32 -47.82
CA PHE A 10 -6.43 45.84 -48.49
C PHE A 10 -6.54 44.34 -48.80
N ASN A 11 -6.51 44.05 -50.10
CA ASN A 11 -6.36 42.75 -50.73
C ASN A 11 -4.94 42.19 -50.56
N HIS A 12 -4.84 40.86 -50.53
CA HIS A 12 -4.13 40.01 -51.50
C HIS A 12 -3.53 38.77 -50.82
N ARG A 13 -4.09 37.59 -51.08
CA ARG A 13 -3.45 36.63 -52.00
C ARG A 13 -4.39 35.47 -52.35
N GLU A 14 -4.77 35.46 -53.62
CA GLU A 14 -4.83 34.32 -54.55
C GLU A 14 -4.01 33.09 -54.12
N SER A 15 -4.35 31.84 -54.46
CA SER A 15 -5.39 31.27 -55.33
C SER A 15 -5.32 29.74 -55.24
N SER A 16 -6.32 29.09 -55.84
CA SER A 16 -6.31 27.71 -56.37
C SER A 16 -6.32 26.58 -55.31
N GLY A 17 -7.27 25.65 -55.26
CA GLY A 17 -8.12 25.07 -56.30
C GLY A 17 -7.70 23.62 -56.50
N SER A 18 -8.45 22.65 -55.96
CA SER A 18 -8.67 21.33 -56.58
C SER A 18 -9.51 20.39 -55.71
N THR A 19 -10.43 19.77 -56.43
CA THR A 19 -11.33 18.63 -56.19
C THR A 19 -10.59 17.33 -55.83
N LEU A 20 -11.36 16.33 -55.35
CA LEU A 20 -11.12 14.87 -55.18
C LEU A 20 -10.85 14.46 -53.72
N GLN A 21 -11.76 13.76 -53.02
CA GLN A 21 -12.23 12.38 -53.18
C GLN A 21 -11.14 11.34 -52.87
N GLY A 22 -11.42 10.48 -51.88
CA GLY A 22 -10.88 9.12 -51.80
C GLY A 22 -9.78 8.85 -50.75
N ASP A 23 -10.21 8.28 -49.62
CA ASP A 23 -9.86 6.93 -49.14
C ASP A 23 -8.41 6.49 -48.80
N TYR A 24 -8.35 5.67 -47.74
CA TYR A 24 -7.28 4.78 -47.23
C TYR A 24 -5.93 5.31 -46.68
N GLY A 25 -5.65 4.93 -45.43
CA GLY A 25 -4.52 4.01 -45.18
C GLY A 25 -3.19 4.56 -44.63
N SER A 26 -3.12 4.74 -43.32
CA SER A 26 -1.99 4.36 -42.42
C SER A 26 -0.58 4.96 -42.69
N PRO A 27 0.46 4.66 -41.87
CA PRO A 27 1.21 5.69 -41.14
C PRO A 27 2.68 5.78 -41.60
N ILE A 28 3.46 6.71 -41.03
CA ILE A 28 4.89 6.61 -40.65
C ILE A 28 5.58 7.99 -40.72
N SER A 29 6.42 8.25 -39.72
CA SER A 29 7.54 9.21 -39.68
C SER A 29 7.17 10.69 -39.64
N SER A 30 7.93 11.60 -39.05
CA SER A 30 9.08 11.59 -38.14
C SER A 30 9.32 13.07 -37.88
N LEU A 31 9.47 13.49 -36.63
CA LEU A 31 10.03 14.82 -36.36
C LEU A 31 11.08 14.74 -35.28
N SER A 32 12.30 14.66 -35.80
CA SER A 32 13.55 15.11 -35.24
C SER A 32 13.37 16.44 -34.49
N ARG A 33 13.78 16.48 -33.22
CA ARG A 33 14.17 17.74 -32.59
C ARG A 33 15.41 17.50 -31.73
N ARG A 34 16.51 18.02 -32.25
CA ARG A 34 17.78 18.29 -31.58
C ARG A 34 17.52 18.98 -30.24
N ASN A 35 18.20 18.55 -29.19
CA ASN A 35 18.90 19.48 -28.32
C ASN A 35 20.15 18.84 -27.73
N SER A 36 21.19 19.64 -27.81
CA SER A 36 22.58 19.41 -27.49
C SER A 36 22.88 19.53 -26.00
N LEU A 37 24.11 19.10 -25.68
CA LEU A 37 24.97 19.56 -24.59
C LEU A 37 24.81 18.86 -23.23
N THR A 38 25.69 17.90 -22.96
CA THR A 38 26.75 18.01 -21.95
C THR A 38 27.61 16.74 -22.00
N GLY A 39 28.92 16.91 -22.05
CA GLY A 39 29.90 15.82 -22.17
C GLY A 39 30.61 15.53 -20.86
N VAL A 40 31.03 14.27 -20.70
CA VAL A 40 32.17 13.78 -19.89
C VAL A 40 32.63 12.46 -20.57
N PRO A 41 33.94 12.16 -20.66
CA PRO A 41 34.47 11.16 -21.58
C PRO A 41 34.58 9.75 -21.00
N ASP A 42 34.27 8.75 -21.82
CA ASP A 42 34.65 7.35 -21.63
C ASP A 42 36.02 7.09 -22.27
N ASN A 43 36.95 6.58 -21.46
CA ASN A 43 38.16 5.90 -21.93
C ASN A 43 37.91 4.39 -21.85
N ALA A 44 37.73 3.74 -23.00
CA ALA A 44 37.76 2.28 -23.12
C ALA A 44 38.63 1.92 -24.34
N GLY A 45 39.89 1.59 -24.07
CA GLY A 45 40.83 1.01 -25.03
C GLY A 45 41.22 -0.38 -24.54
N LEU A 46 40.77 -1.40 -25.27
CA LEU A 46 41.02 -2.81 -25.07
C LEU A 46 42.27 -3.23 -25.87
N SER A 47 43.31 -3.75 -25.21
CA SER A 47 44.30 -4.62 -25.88
C SER A 47 44.99 -5.57 -24.88
N THR A 48 44.70 -6.86 -25.05
CA THR A 48 45.60 -8.03 -25.00
C THR A 48 46.93 -7.96 -24.24
N ALA A 49 47.13 -8.86 -23.28
CA ALA A 49 48.34 -9.71 -23.19
C ALA A 49 48.19 -10.82 -22.14
N ASP A 50 48.58 -12.03 -22.54
CA ASP A 50 48.76 -13.22 -21.72
C ASP A 50 49.70 -12.98 -20.52
N SER A 51 49.33 -13.52 -19.36
CA SER A 51 50.33 -14.04 -18.41
C SER A 51 49.72 -15.09 -17.48
N SER A 52 50.37 -16.25 -17.50
CA SER A 52 50.22 -17.37 -16.60
C SER A 52 50.78 -17.00 -15.22
N VAL A 53 49.91 -16.90 -14.21
CA VAL A 53 50.32 -16.76 -12.80
C VAL A 53 49.46 -17.65 -11.91
N SER A 54 50.16 -18.34 -11.02
CA SER A 54 49.78 -19.44 -10.14
C SER A 54 48.61 -19.16 -9.19
N LEU A 55 47.68 -20.13 -9.12
CA LEU A 55 46.60 -20.23 -8.14
C LEU A 55 47.14 -20.73 -6.79
N THR A 56 47.54 -19.80 -5.92
CA THR A 56 47.54 -20.00 -4.47
C THR A 56 47.15 -18.70 -3.77
N VAL A 57 45.86 -18.34 -3.84
CA VAL A 57 45.30 -17.25 -3.04
C VAL A 57 44.58 -17.87 -1.84
N ASN A 58 45.26 -17.77 -0.71
CA ASN A 58 44.79 -18.08 0.62
C ASN A 58 43.62 -17.14 0.95
N TYR A 59 42.39 -17.66 0.92
CA TYR A 59 41.19 -16.87 1.21
C TYR A 59 41.02 -16.73 2.73
N LEU A 60 41.59 -15.66 3.28
CA LEU A 60 41.25 -15.17 4.62
C LEU A 60 40.16 -14.09 4.47
N PRO A 61 38.90 -14.34 4.84
CA PRO A 61 37.84 -13.36 4.74
C PRO A 61 38.08 -12.20 5.72
N THR A 62 38.20 -10.98 5.18
CA THR A 62 38.47 -9.69 5.87
C THR A 62 37.29 -9.16 6.70
N LYS A 63 36.50 -10.03 7.32
CA LYS A 63 35.32 -9.66 8.11
C LYS A 63 35.50 -9.78 9.63
N PHE A 64 36.75 -9.84 10.11
CA PHE A 64 37.06 -9.67 11.53
C PHE A 64 38.27 -8.75 11.73
N SER A 65 38.07 -7.45 11.50
CA SER A 65 38.90 -6.42 12.12
C SER A 65 38.01 -5.57 13.03
N ASN A 66 38.10 -5.87 14.32
CA ASN A 66 37.61 -5.02 15.40
C ASN A 66 38.35 -3.66 15.34
N PRO A 67 37.64 -2.52 15.38
CA PRO A 67 38.19 -1.28 15.90
C PRO A 67 37.66 -1.07 17.32
N GLN A 68 38.09 -1.91 18.27
CA GLN A 68 38.05 -1.57 19.69
C GLN A 68 39.43 -1.05 20.07
N LEU A 69 39.69 0.23 19.80
CA LEU A 69 40.73 1.06 20.46
C LEU A 69 40.68 2.46 19.86
N ASN A 70 39.68 3.26 20.29
CA ASN A 70 39.78 4.71 20.46
C ASN A 70 38.39 5.30 20.73
N GLN A 71 38.06 5.51 22.01
CA GLN A 71 37.13 6.57 22.41
C GLN A 71 37.36 6.95 23.88
N LEU A 72 38.58 7.43 24.15
CA LEU A 72 38.81 8.43 25.19
C LEU A 72 38.44 9.78 24.58
N ALA A 73 37.25 10.31 24.88
CA ALA A 73 36.95 11.74 25.06
C ALA A 73 35.44 12.05 24.92
N GLN A 74 34.85 12.46 26.04
CA GLN A 74 33.87 13.55 26.18
C GLN A 74 32.63 13.58 25.26
N ARG A 75 31.43 13.34 25.84
CA ARG A 75 30.43 14.43 26.01
C ARG A 75 29.28 14.09 26.97
N LYS A 76 29.35 14.74 28.14
CA LYS A 76 28.26 15.21 29.02
C LYS A 76 26.87 15.26 28.34
N ARG A 77 25.88 14.57 28.92
CA ARG A 77 24.50 15.07 29.11
C ARG A 77 23.80 14.33 30.27
N ARG A 78 23.18 15.13 31.13
CA ARG A 78 22.63 14.82 32.47
C ARG A 78 21.42 13.88 32.44
N PRO A 79 21.21 13.03 33.45
CA PRO A 79 19.88 12.55 33.80
C PRO A 79 19.32 13.30 35.02
N HIS A 80 18.01 13.53 34.95
CA HIS A 80 17.18 14.22 35.92
C HIS A 80 16.76 13.22 37.01
N HIS A 81 17.04 13.59 38.27
CA HIS A 81 16.34 13.25 39.51
C HIS A 81 15.17 12.24 39.42
N ARG A 82 15.26 11.10 40.12
CA ARG A 82 14.57 10.90 41.42
C ARG A 82 14.85 9.54 42.08
N SER A 83 15.18 9.68 43.35
CA SER A 83 14.91 8.80 44.50
C SER A 83 15.64 7.46 44.64
N ALA A 84 16.71 7.54 45.43
CA ALA A 84 17.32 6.44 46.14
C ALA A 84 16.45 5.95 47.31
N LYS A 85 16.45 4.63 47.55
CA LYS A 85 16.60 4.00 48.88
C LYS A 85 16.64 2.48 48.75
N HIS A 86 17.83 1.89 48.63
CA HIS A 86 18.42 1.00 49.64
C HIS A 86 19.74 0.43 49.10
N ALA A 87 20.79 0.62 49.90
CA ALA A 87 22.02 -0.15 49.88
C ALA A 87 21.73 -1.52 50.54
N ASP A 88 22.40 -2.64 50.25
CA ASP A 88 23.85 -2.85 50.15
C ASP A 88 24.19 -4.09 49.29
N ASP A 89 25.49 -4.19 48.98
CA ASP A 89 26.29 -5.38 48.63
C ASP A 89 26.53 -5.82 47.16
N LEU A 90 27.74 -5.44 46.72
CA LEU A 90 28.77 -6.27 46.05
C LEU A 90 28.61 -6.64 44.56
N SER A 91 29.30 -5.83 43.71
CA SER A 91 30.33 -6.25 42.74
C SER A 91 30.26 -5.46 41.41
N PRO A 92 31.21 -4.55 41.11
CA PRO A 92 31.23 -3.79 39.87
C PRO A 92 32.18 -4.42 38.86
N GLY A 93 31.66 -5.07 37.80
CA GLY A 93 32.53 -5.54 36.73
C GLY A 93 31.96 -6.56 35.75
N ALA A 94 30.80 -6.30 35.15
CA ALA A 94 30.41 -7.02 33.94
C ALA A 94 29.47 -6.15 33.10
N GLY A 95 29.99 -5.59 32.00
CA GLY A 95 29.15 -5.00 30.99
C GLY A 95 28.21 -6.06 30.44
N VAL A 96 26.90 -5.89 30.66
CA VAL A 96 25.86 -6.73 30.08
C VAL A 96 25.81 -6.41 28.58
N MET A 97 26.62 -7.14 27.82
CA MET A 97 26.53 -7.19 26.36
C MET A 97 25.20 -7.89 26.00
N PRO A 98 24.34 -7.31 25.15
CA PRO A 98 23.14 -8.00 24.69
C PRO A 98 23.56 -9.30 24.00
N LYS A 99 23.09 -10.45 24.53
CA LYS A 99 23.38 -11.78 23.99
C LYS A 99 22.90 -11.83 22.53
N MET A 100 23.83 -11.89 21.58
CA MET A 100 23.52 -12.02 20.16
C MET A 100 22.95 -13.42 19.93
N GLY A 101 21.63 -13.52 19.87
CA GLY A 101 20.92 -14.79 19.73
C GLY A 101 21.22 -15.46 18.40
N GLY A 102 21.86 -16.63 18.45
CA GLY A 102 22.19 -17.43 17.27
C GLY A 102 23.28 -18.45 17.55
N GLY A 103 22.93 -19.52 18.28
CA GLY A 103 23.86 -20.60 18.61
C GLY A 103 23.20 -21.61 19.55
N VAL A 104 23.88 -22.73 19.79
CA VAL A 104 23.44 -23.93 20.54
C VAL A 104 22.78 -23.61 21.90
N ASP A 105 23.10 -22.43 22.48
CA ASP A 105 22.48 -21.89 23.70
C ASP A 105 20.96 -21.64 23.59
N ALA A 106 20.40 -21.48 22.40
CA ALA A 106 18.95 -21.36 22.20
C ALA A 106 18.15 -22.61 22.63
N PHE A 107 18.82 -23.73 22.85
CA PHE A 107 18.19 -25.00 23.26
C PHE A 107 18.48 -25.41 24.70
N ARG A 108 19.30 -24.64 25.44
CA ARG A 108 19.64 -24.96 26.83
C ARG A 108 18.39 -24.91 27.71
N SER A 109 18.20 -25.91 28.56
CA SER A 109 17.06 -25.98 29.49
C SER A 109 17.08 -24.77 30.43
N GLY A 110 16.11 -23.87 30.29
CA GLY A 110 16.00 -22.63 31.07
C GLY A 110 16.31 -21.35 30.29
N GLU A 111 16.78 -21.42 29.04
CA GLU A 111 16.92 -20.25 28.17
C GLU A 111 15.53 -19.90 27.59
N ALA A 112 15.18 -18.61 27.56
CA ALA A 112 13.88 -18.11 27.14
C ALA A 112 13.57 -18.51 25.68
N ARG A 113 12.89 -19.64 25.49
CA ARG A 113 12.25 -19.98 24.23
C ARG A 113 11.15 -18.95 24.02
N MET A 114 11.06 -18.42 22.78
CA MET A 114 10.08 -17.42 22.35
C MET A 114 8.90 -17.33 23.30
N ASN A 115 8.79 -16.21 24.04
CA ASN A 115 7.75 -15.98 25.03
C ASN A 115 6.42 -16.50 24.52
N GLY A 116 5.93 -17.55 25.15
CA GLY A 116 4.67 -18.18 24.78
C GLY A 116 3.57 -17.17 25.02
N GLU A 117 2.95 -16.71 23.93
CA GLU A 117 1.64 -16.07 23.73
C GLU A 117 1.07 -15.03 24.74
N ASP A 118 1.72 -14.76 25.89
CA ASP A 118 1.16 -13.97 26.99
C ASP A 118 1.94 -12.68 27.26
N GLU A 119 3.06 -12.42 26.58
CA GLU A 119 3.84 -11.18 26.78
C GLU A 119 3.44 -10.06 25.80
N ASP A 120 2.20 -9.61 25.99
CA ASP A 120 1.77 -8.24 25.64
C ASP A 120 1.62 -7.39 26.92
N GLU A 121 2.50 -7.63 27.92
CA GLU A 121 2.62 -6.80 29.13
C GLU A 121 3.52 -5.59 28.87
N ASP A 122 3.00 -4.62 28.12
CA ASP A 122 3.33 -3.22 28.39
C ASP A 122 2.43 -2.78 29.56
N GLY A 123 2.82 -3.13 30.79
CA GLY A 123 1.97 -2.93 31.95
C GLY A 123 2.59 -3.39 33.27
N ASP A 124 3.66 -2.73 33.69
CA ASP A 124 4.03 -2.30 35.06
C ASP A 124 3.17 -2.80 36.26
N ASN A 125 2.90 -4.10 36.35
CA ASN A 125 2.46 -4.75 37.57
C ASN A 125 3.65 -5.53 38.13
N GLU A 126 4.45 -4.78 38.87
CA GLU A 126 5.41 -5.28 39.85
C GLU A 126 4.62 -6.13 40.87
N ARG A 127 4.32 -7.38 40.50
CA ARG A 127 3.78 -8.36 41.42
C ARG A 127 4.95 -8.86 42.23
N VAL A 128 5.20 -8.15 43.32
CA VAL A 128 5.96 -8.62 44.47
C VAL A 128 5.38 -9.99 44.85
N GLU A 129 6.06 -11.06 44.44
CA GLU A 129 5.81 -12.41 44.94
C GLU A 129 6.35 -12.48 46.37
N ASP A 130 5.53 -12.03 47.32
CA ASP A 130 5.79 -12.28 48.72
C ASP A 130 5.45 -13.75 49.00
N GLY A 131 6.50 -14.53 49.24
CA GLY A 131 6.44 -15.97 49.43
C GLY A 131 5.71 -16.32 50.72
N SER A 132 4.40 -16.59 50.64
CA SER A 132 3.70 -17.25 51.74
C SER A 132 2.75 -18.33 51.25
N ARG A 133 3.15 -19.55 51.58
CA ARG A 133 2.40 -20.80 51.48
C ARG A 133 0.95 -20.61 51.91
N SER A 134 -0.03 -20.74 51.01
CA SER A 134 -1.25 -21.49 51.32
C SER A 134 -2.20 -21.68 50.13
N ARG A 135 -2.63 -22.95 50.04
CA ARG A 135 -3.96 -23.41 49.65
C ARG A 135 -4.32 -23.38 48.16
N TRP A 136 -4.20 -24.59 47.61
CA TRP A 136 -4.78 -25.14 46.39
C TRP A 136 -6.28 -24.83 46.21
N THR A 137 -6.62 -23.62 45.78
CA THR A 137 -7.88 -23.34 45.09
C THR A 137 -7.54 -22.80 43.71
N LYS A 138 -7.47 -23.69 42.71
CA LYS A 138 -7.36 -23.34 41.29
C LYS A 138 -8.63 -22.58 40.91
N LYS A 139 -8.62 -21.24 41.05
CA LYS A 139 -9.67 -20.40 40.50
C LYS A 139 -9.67 -20.58 38.97
N PRO A 140 -10.83 -20.75 38.32
CA PRO A 140 -10.89 -20.91 36.87
C PRO A 140 -10.21 -19.70 36.22
N ALA A 141 -9.21 -19.96 35.38
CA ALA A 141 -8.48 -18.94 34.65
C ALA A 141 -9.50 -18.06 33.92
N LYS A 142 -9.63 -16.82 34.39
CA LYS A 142 -10.58 -15.84 33.87
C LYS A 142 -10.08 -15.49 32.48
N ARG A 143 -10.71 -16.05 31.43
CA ARG A 143 -10.35 -15.79 30.03
C ARG A 143 -10.21 -14.28 29.83
N SER A 144 -8.99 -13.83 29.54
CA SER A 144 -8.73 -12.43 29.28
C SER A 144 -9.56 -12.03 28.06
N LYS A 145 -10.34 -10.95 28.20
CA LYS A 145 -11.09 -10.41 27.07
C LYS A 145 -10.07 -9.99 26.02
N PRO A 146 -10.28 -10.29 24.73
CA PRO A 146 -9.36 -9.85 23.68
C PRO A 146 -9.26 -8.33 23.72
N ARG A 147 -8.12 -7.81 24.17
CA ARG A 147 -7.86 -6.37 24.24
C ARG A 147 -7.43 -5.90 22.85
N TRP A 148 -8.01 -4.81 22.40
CA TRP A 148 -7.73 -4.28 21.07
C TRP A 148 -6.48 -3.39 21.13
N ASN A 149 -5.46 -3.73 20.34
CA ASN A 149 -4.19 -2.99 20.32
C ASN A 149 -4.42 -1.55 19.80
N ARG A 150 -3.62 -0.59 20.28
CA ARG A 150 -3.64 0.83 19.84
C ARG A 150 -3.52 0.96 18.32
N PHE A 151 -2.69 0.14 17.70
CA PHE A 151 -2.58 0.05 16.23
C PHE A 151 -3.94 -0.20 15.56
N LYS A 152 -4.75 -1.13 16.12
CA LYS A 152 -6.02 -1.51 15.51
C LYS A 152 -7.05 -0.40 15.69
N TRP A 153 -7.00 0.30 16.82
CA TRP A 153 -7.78 1.52 17.05
C TRP A 153 -7.41 2.63 16.07
N THR A 154 -6.12 2.88 15.81
CA THR A 154 -5.69 3.89 14.83
C THR A 154 -6.20 3.55 13.43
N LEU A 155 -6.07 2.29 13.01
CA LEU A 155 -6.57 1.84 11.70
C LEU A 155 -8.09 1.96 11.60
N PHE A 156 -8.80 1.56 12.66
CA PHE A 156 -10.25 1.71 12.74
C PHE A 156 -10.70 3.17 12.63
N ILE A 157 -10.06 4.08 13.38
CA ILE A 157 -10.38 5.51 13.34
C ILE A 157 -10.07 6.09 11.95
N ALA A 158 -8.93 5.75 11.35
CA ALA A 158 -8.58 6.19 10.01
C ALA A 158 -9.58 5.70 8.96
N ASN A 159 -9.94 4.42 8.99
CA ASN A 159 -10.91 3.84 8.06
C ASN A 159 -12.34 4.36 8.31
N LEU A 160 -12.68 4.71 9.55
CA LEU A 160 -13.94 5.37 9.91
C LEU A 160 -14.03 6.76 9.27
N PHE A 161 -12.99 7.58 9.37
CA PHE A 161 -12.95 8.88 8.70
C PHE A 161 -13.07 8.73 7.18
N LEU A 162 -12.31 7.79 6.60
CA LEU A 162 -12.39 7.45 5.17
C LEU A 162 -13.82 7.08 4.74
N THR A 163 -14.49 6.27 5.56
CA THR A 163 -15.88 5.85 5.35
C THR A 163 -16.83 7.04 5.42
N ILE A 164 -16.77 7.84 6.48
CA ILE A 164 -17.69 8.97 6.69
C ILE A 164 -17.60 9.96 5.53
N TYR A 165 -16.41 10.41 5.15
CA TYR A 165 -16.31 11.42 4.10
C TYR A 165 -16.65 10.84 2.71
N SER A 166 -16.30 9.58 2.43
CA SER A 166 -16.63 8.95 1.14
C SER A 166 -18.14 8.75 0.99
N PHE A 167 -18.83 8.39 2.08
CA PHE A 167 -20.30 8.32 2.10
C PHE A 167 -20.95 9.71 1.95
N ILE A 168 -20.52 10.71 2.72
CA ILE A 168 -21.04 12.08 2.60
C ILE A 168 -20.81 12.62 1.18
N GLY A 169 -19.62 12.39 0.62
CA GLY A 169 -19.28 12.75 -0.76
C GLY A 169 -20.17 12.06 -1.79
N LEU A 170 -20.38 10.74 -1.67
CA LEU A 170 -21.26 10.00 -2.58
C LEU A 170 -22.71 10.47 -2.47
N ILE A 171 -23.23 10.64 -1.25
CA ILE A 171 -24.60 11.13 -1.02
C ILE A 171 -24.75 12.53 -1.63
N GLY A 172 -23.80 13.44 -1.39
CA GLY A 172 -23.81 14.77 -1.99
C GLY A 172 -23.79 14.73 -3.52
N CYS A 173 -22.99 13.84 -4.11
CA CYS A 173 -22.95 13.63 -5.55
C CYS A 173 -24.30 13.09 -6.09
N LEU A 174 -24.89 12.09 -5.43
CA LEU A 174 -26.18 11.50 -5.84
C LEU A 174 -27.33 12.50 -5.71
N LEU A 175 -27.39 13.26 -4.62
CA LEU A 175 -28.39 14.33 -4.45
C LEU A 175 -28.26 15.41 -5.53
N THR A 176 -27.04 15.67 -6.01
CA THR A 176 -26.80 16.57 -7.14
C THR A 176 -27.27 15.95 -8.45
N TRP A 177 -27.03 14.66 -8.68
CA TRP A 177 -27.55 13.95 -9.85
C TRP A 177 -29.09 13.86 -9.89
N PHE A 178 -29.72 13.69 -8.74
CA PHE A 178 -31.18 13.62 -8.60
C PHE A 178 -31.87 14.99 -8.53
N ASN A 179 -31.12 16.08 -8.73
CA ASN A 179 -31.66 17.44 -8.74
C ASN A 179 -32.40 17.84 -7.46
N VAL A 180 -31.93 17.37 -6.30
CA VAL A 180 -32.55 17.70 -5.00
C VAL A 180 -32.22 19.13 -4.55
N TRP A 181 -31.08 19.66 -5.01
CA TRP A 181 -30.68 21.03 -4.73
C TRP A 181 -31.30 22.00 -5.73
N SER A 182 -31.71 23.18 -5.27
CA SER A 182 -32.33 24.21 -6.13
C SER A 182 -31.47 24.72 -7.29
N LYS A 183 -30.17 24.37 -7.33
CA LYS A 183 -29.25 24.75 -8.41
C LYS A 183 -28.50 23.55 -8.98
N ALA A 184 -28.94 22.32 -8.69
CA ALA A 184 -28.25 21.12 -9.12
C ALA A 184 -28.29 20.94 -10.64
N ASP A 185 -29.39 21.29 -11.30
CA ASP A 185 -29.49 21.21 -12.76
C ASP A 185 -28.45 22.07 -13.48
N ILE A 186 -28.15 23.26 -12.96
CA ILE A 186 -27.08 24.13 -13.50
C ILE A 186 -25.72 23.43 -13.35
N ILE A 187 -25.42 22.86 -12.18
CA ILE A 187 -24.15 22.15 -11.92
C ILE A 187 -24.00 20.95 -12.86
N ARG A 188 -25.07 20.19 -13.08
CA ARG A 188 -25.06 18.99 -13.92
C ARG A 188 -24.74 19.30 -15.37
N VAL A 189 -25.26 20.42 -15.89
CA VAL A 189 -25.00 20.85 -17.28
C VAL A 189 -23.65 21.56 -17.38
N ALA A 190 -23.32 22.45 -16.45
CA ALA A 190 -22.15 23.31 -16.56
C ALA A 190 -20.84 22.66 -16.09
N ASN A 191 -20.90 21.75 -15.12
CA ASN A 191 -19.74 21.13 -14.45
C ASN A 191 -19.86 19.59 -14.43
N ASN A 192 -20.24 19.01 -15.57
CA ASN A 192 -20.44 17.57 -15.72
C ASN A 192 -19.17 16.76 -15.45
N ALA A 193 -18.01 17.24 -15.90
CA ALA A 193 -16.73 16.56 -15.74
C ALA A 193 -16.28 16.53 -14.28
N GLU A 194 -16.40 17.65 -13.56
CA GLU A 194 -16.10 17.76 -12.14
C GLU A 194 -17.03 16.88 -11.29
N LEU A 195 -18.33 16.86 -11.62
CA LEU A 195 -19.30 16.00 -10.94
C LEU A 195 -19.02 14.52 -11.18
N THR A 196 -18.80 14.12 -12.43
CA THR A 196 -18.53 12.72 -12.81
C THR A 196 -17.24 12.21 -12.15
N THR A 197 -16.15 12.97 -12.22
CA THR A 197 -14.88 12.59 -11.59
C THR A 197 -15.00 12.50 -10.06
N SER A 198 -15.77 13.38 -9.43
CA SER A 198 -16.05 13.32 -7.99
C SER A 198 -16.88 12.08 -7.61
N THR A 199 -17.84 11.69 -8.44
CA THR A 199 -18.65 10.47 -8.19
C THR A 199 -17.81 9.20 -8.28
N VAL A 200 -16.91 9.11 -9.27
CA VAL A 200 -15.97 8.01 -9.42
C VAL A 200 -15.01 7.97 -8.24
N ALA A 201 -14.49 9.13 -7.82
CA ALA A 201 -13.62 9.23 -6.65
C ALA A 201 -14.32 8.73 -5.37
N ALA A 202 -15.58 9.13 -5.14
CA ALA A 202 -16.35 8.68 -3.99
C ALA A 202 -16.66 7.17 -4.03
N ALA A 203 -16.97 6.63 -5.21
CA ALA A 203 -17.21 5.19 -5.40
C ALA A 203 -15.94 4.36 -5.11
N ILE A 204 -14.79 4.77 -5.65
CA ILE A 204 -13.49 4.13 -5.36
C ILE A 204 -13.14 4.29 -3.87
N GLY A 205 -13.47 5.44 -3.27
CA GLY A 205 -13.34 5.69 -1.84
C GLY A 205 -14.11 4.66 -1.01
N ILE A 206 -15.40 4.48 -1.28
CA ILE A 206 -16.25 3.49 -0.58
C ILE A 206 -15.73 2.06 -0.78
N PHE A 207 -15.34 1.70 -1.99
CA PHE A 207 -14.73 0.38 -2.25
C PHE A 207 -13.45 0.18 -1.41
N THR A 208 -12.63 1.22 -1.30
CA THR A 208 -11.42 1.21 -0.45
C THR A 208 -11.77 1.06 1.03
N CYS A 209 -12.82 1.74 1.52
CA CYS A 209 -13.32 1.59 2.89
C CYS A 209 -13.73 0.14 3.20
N LEU A 210 -14.45 -0.51 2.27
CA LEU A 210 -14.90 -1.89 2.43
C LEU A 210 -13.72 -2.86 2.57
N LEU A 211 -12.66 -2.67 1.78
CA LEU A 211 -11.43 -3.44 1.90
C LEU A 211 -10.67 -3.13 3.19
N GLY A 212 -10.71 -1.88 3.66
CA GLY A 212 -10.20 -1.50 4.99
C GLY A 212 -10.93 -2.22 6.12
N TRP A 213 -12.26 -2.26 6.08
CA TRP A 213 -13.09 -2.99 7.04
C TRP A 213 -12.80 -4.49 7.01
N ALA A 214 -12.71 -5.08 5.81
CA ALA A 214 -12.33 -6.49 5.64
C ALA A 214 -10.92 -6.78 6.19
N GLY A 215 -9.96 -5.89 5.95
CA GLY A 215 -8.59 -6.00 6.47
C GLY A 215 -8.53 -5.99 8.00
N ILE A 216 -9.32 -5.12 8.65
CA ILE A 216 -9.42 -5.04 10.12
C ILE A 216 -10.03 -6.31 10.70
N LEU A 217 -11.15 -6.77 10.12
CA LEU A 217 -11.92 -7.90 10.66
C LEU A 217 -11.20 -9.24 10.44
N LEU A 218 -10.66 -9.46 9.24
CA LEU A 218 -10.01 -10.71 8.86
C LEU A 218 -8.56 -10.81 9.36
N ASN A 219 -7.97 -9.70 9.85
CA ASN A 219 -6.57 -9.62 10.27
C ASN A 219 -5.58 -10.17 9.22
N ASN A 220 -5.92 -10.05 7.93
CA ASN A 220 -5.15 -10.61 6.83
C ASN A 220 -4.29 -9.53 6.16
N ARG A 221 -2.98 -9.81 6.08
CA ARG A 221 -1.95 -8.90 5.57
C ARG A 221 -2.16 -8.51 4.10
N SER A 222 -2.65 -9.44 3.28
CA SER A 222 -2.86 -9.20 1.85
C SER A 222 -3.92 -8.12 1.62
N PHE A 223 -5.05 -8.19 2.32
CA PHE A 223 -6.10 -7.17 2.26
C PHE A 223 -5.59 -5.81 2.73
N LEU A 224 -4.75 -5.77 3.77
CA LEU A 224 -4.17 -4.52 4.25
C LEU A 224 -3.20 -3.90 3.23
N ALA A 225 -2.40 -4.71 2.53
CA ALA A 225 -1.51 -4.24 1.48
C ALA A 225 -2.27 -3.67 0.29
N VAL A 226 -3.32 -4.37 -0.17
CA VAL A 226 -4.22 -3.89 -1.24
C VAL A 226 -4.93 -2.60 -0.82
N TYR A 227 -5.42 -2.54 0.42
CA TYR A 227 -5.99 -1.32 0.98
C TYR A 227 -5.00 -0.15 0.92
N CYS A 228 -3.75 -0.36 1.35
CA CYS A 228 -2.72 0.68 1.30
C CYS A 228 -2.47 1.18 -0.14
N LEU A 229 -2.41 0.29 -1.13
CA LEU A 229 -2.29 0.67 -2.54
C LEU A 229 -3.50 1.51 -2.99
N LEU A 230 -4.71 1.03 -2.70
CA LEU A 230 -5.93 1.73 -3.08
C LEU A 230 -6.05 3.11 -2.43
N THR A 231 -5.52 3.33 -1.21
CA THR A 231 -5.51 4.67 -0.60
C THR A 231 -4.69 5.70 -1.38
N TRP A 232 -3.68 5.27 -2.14
CA TRP A 232 -2.96 6.15 -3.07
C TRP A 232 -3.79 6.46 -4.31
N ILE A 233 -4.51 5.46 -4.83
CA ILE A 233 -5.41 5.65 -5.97
C ILE A 233 -6.54 6.61 -5.59
N THR A 234 -7.19 6.43 -4.43
CA THR A 234 -8.22 7.36 -3.94
C THR A 234 -7.67 8.77 -3.73
N PHE A 235 -6.42 8.89 -3.26
CA PHE A 235 -5.76 10.20 -3.12
C PHE A 235 -5.60 10.90 -4.47
N LEU A 236 -5.15 10.19 -5.51
CA LEU A 236 -5.05 10.75 -6.87
C LEU A 236 -6.43 11.19 -7.38
N PHE A 237 -7.45 10.35 -7.24
CA PHE A 237 -8.81 10.65 -7.67
C PHE A 237 -9.47 11.78 -6.88
N LEU A 238 -9.04 12.04 -5.65
CA LEU A 238 -9.48 13.18 -4.85
C LEU A 238 -8.82 14.50 -5.32
N LEU A 239 -7.55 14.44 -5.74
CA LEU A 239 -6.82 15.60 -6.24
C LEU A 239 -7.28 16.05 -7.64
N ILE A 240 -7.64 15.13 -8.54
CA ILE A 240 -8.07 15.45 -9.92
C ILE A 240 -9.22 16.49 -9.96
N PRO A 241 -10.41 16.24 -9.36
CA PRO A 241 -11.51 17.21 -9.41
C PRO A 241 -11.18 18.51 -8.67
N GLY A 242 -10.39 18.45 -7.59
CA GLY A 242 -9.92 19.64 -6.87
C GLY A 242 -9.03 20.53 -7.73
N TYR A 243 -8.07 19.92 -8.44
CA TYR A 243 -7.16 20.62 -9.35
C TYR A 243 -7.89 21.17 -10.58
N LEU A 244 -8.78 20.38 -11.20
CA LEU A 244 -9.58 20.83 -12.34
C LEU A 244 -10.46 22.03 -11.96
N SER A 245 -11.14 21.96 -10.82
CA SER A 245 -11.98 23.06 -10.30
C SER A 245 -11.16 24.33 -10.01
N TYR A 246 -9.99 24.16 -9.38
CA TYR A 246 -9.07 25.28 -9.11
C TYR A 246 -8.54 25.93 -10.40
N LYS A 247 -8.04 25.11 -11.34
CA LYS A 247 -7.53 25.59 -12.63
C LYS A 247 -8.61 26.29 -13.44
N ARG A 248 -9.84 25.77 -13.42
CA ARG A 248 -10.98 26.39 -14.12
C ARG A 248 -11.28 27.78 -13.57
N ARG A 249 -11.29 27.94 -12.24
CA ARG A 249 -11.55 29.21 -11.58
C ARG A 249 -10.42 30.23 -11.75
N ALA A 250 -9.17 29.80 -11.63
CA ALA A 250 -8.01 30.70 -11.63
C ALA A 250 -7.74 31.34 -13.01
N PHE A 251 -7.94 30.59 -14.09
CA PHE A 251 -7.58 31.05 -15.44
C PHE A 251 -8.81 31.41 -16.27
N ASN A 252 -8.99 32.71 -16.54
CA ASN A 252 -9.98 33.31 -17.44
C ASN A 252 -11.36 32.62 -17.39
N LEU A 253 -11.97 32.61 -16.21
CA LEU A 253 -13.28 31.99 -16.00
C LEU A 253 -14.34 32.60 -16.93
N GLU A 254 -14.30 33.91 -17.15
CA GLU A 254 -15.25 34.62 -18.01
C GLU A 254 -15.17 34.16 -19.46
N GLY A 255 -13.96 34.05 -20.02
CA GLY A 255 -13.76 33.54 -21.38
C GLY A 255 -14.21 32.09 -21.53
N LYS A 256 -13.93 31.24 -20.54
CA LYS A 256 -14.37 29.83 -20.55
C LYS A 256 -15.88 29.71 -20.47
N VAL A 257 -16.53 30.45 -19.57
CA VAL A 257 -17.99 30.47 -19.43
C VAL A 257 -18.65 30.97 -20.72
N ASN A 258 -18.06 31.96 -21.39
CA ASN A 258 -18.54 32.47 -22.67
C ASN A 258 -18.42 31.44 -23.81
N ALA A 259 -17.27 30.76 -23.90
CA ALA A 259 -17.06 29.69 -24.88
C ALA A 259 -18.00 28.51 -24.59
N GLN A 260 -18.13 28.15 -23.32
CA GLN A 260 -19.00 27.07 -22.88
C GLN A 260 -20.47 27.38 -23.21
N TRP A 261 -20.93 28.62 -22.99
CA TRP A 261 -22.30 29.01 -23.32
C TRP A 261 -22.60 28.87 -24.82
N SER A 262 -21.69 29.36 -25.67
CA SER A 262 -21.90 29.41 -27.12
C SER A 262 -21.64 28.07 -27.83
N GLN A 263 -20.67 27.27 -27.37
CA GLN A 263 -20.23 26.04 -28.04
C GLN A 263 -20.70 24.76 -27.34
N ASP A 264 -20.59 24.70 -26.02
CA ASP A 264 -20.81 23.44 -25.27
C ASP A 264 -22.24 23.29 -24.76
N LEU A 265 -22.87 24.40 -24.36
CA LEU A 265 -24.26 24.42 -23.93
C LEU A 265 -25.16 24.45 -25.17
N GLY A 266 -25.72 23.29 -25.51
CA GLY A 266 -26.83 23.21 -26.46
C GLY A 266 -28.07 23.99 -25.98
N ALA A 267 -29.06 24.14 -26.86
CA ALA A 267 -30.29 24.90 -26.57
C ALA A 267 -30.99 24.42 -25.27
N GLU A 268 -31.04 23.11 -25.04
CA GLU A 268 -31.62 22.52 -23.82
C GLU A 268 -30.87 22.94 -22.55
N GLY A 269 -29.53 22.95 -22.60
CA GLY A 269 -28.69 23.36 -21.48
C GLY A 269 -28.88 24.84 -21.15
N ARG A 270 -28.93 25.70 -22.17
CA ARG A 270 -29.20 27.14 -22.01
C ARG A 270 -30.58 27.39 -21.40
N LEU A 271 -31.60 26.67 -21.85
CA LEU A 271 -32.97 26.79 -21.33
C LEU A 271 -33.05 26.43 -19.84
N ARG A 272 -32.38 25.36 -19.41
CA ARG A 272 -32.31 24.99 -17.98
C ARG A 272 -31.70 26.10 -17.13
N ILE A 273 -30.58 26.67 -17.59
CA ILE A 273 -29.91 27.76 -16.87
C ILE A 273 -30.78 29.02 -16.83
N GLN A 274 -31.44 29.36 -17.94
CA GLN A 274 -32.34 30.51 -18.04
C GLN A 274 -33.53 30.40 -17.08
N ASN A 275 -34.15 29.22 -17.04
CA ASN A 275 -35.29 28.95 -16.16
C ASN A 275 -34.89 29.02 -14.68
N GLU A 276 -33.75 28.44 -14.30
CA GLU A 276 -33.29 28.42 -12.89
C GLU A 276 -32.75 29.76 -12.41
N LEU A 277 -32.03 30.52 -13.25
CA LEU A 277 -31.46 31.82 -12.87
C LEU A 277 -32.43 33.00 -13.07
N ALA A 278 -33.61 32.73 -13.63
CA ALA A 278 -34.58 33.74 -14.05
C ALA A 278 -33.89 34.87 -14.83
N CYS A 279 -33.30 34.52 -15.97
CA CYS A 279 -32.60 35.42 -16.88
C CYS A 279 -32.87 35.00 -18.34
N CYS A 280 -32.61 35.89 -19.30
CA CYS A 280 -32.93 35.63 -20.70
C CYS A 280 -31.78 36.06 -21.62
N GLY A 281 -31.30 35.11 -22.44
CA GLY A 281 -30.12 35.29 -23.27
C GLY A 281 -28.82 35.47 -22.49
N TYR A 282 -27.69 35.55 -23.19
CA TYR A 282 -26.40 35.67 -22.52
C TYR A 282 -26.11 37.11 -22.07
N PHE A 283 -26.06 38.04 -23.03
CA PHE A 283 -25.92 39.48 -22.78
C PHE A 283 -27.27 40.19 -22.71
N SER A 284 -28.19 39.82 -23.59
CA SER A 284 -29.52 40.37 -23.71
C SER A 284 -30.48 39.30 -24.26
N PRO A 285 -31.80 39.49 -24.16
CA PRO A 285 -32.81 38.56 -24.69
C PRO A 285 -32.69 38.27 -26.20
N PHE A 286 -31.94 39.09 -26.94
CA PHE A 286 -31.77 38.96 -28.40
C PHE A 286 -30.57 38.10 -28.79
N VAL A 287 -29.63 37.84 -27.88
CA VAL A 287 -28.36 37.17 -28.20
C VAL A 287 -28.32 35.80 -27.53
N GLU A 288 -28.33 34.75 -28.37
CA GLU A 288 -28.23 33.34 -27.96
C GLU A 288 -29.24 32.91 -26.88
N ALA A 289 -30.39 33.58 -26.83
CA ALA A 289 -31.51 33.19 -25.98
C ALA A 289 -32.18 31.92 -26.52
N THR A 290 -32.61 31.05 -25.61
CA THR A 290 -33.45 29.91 -25.97
C THR A 290 -34.87 30.27 -25.57
N ILE A 291 -35.80 30.16 -26.50
CA ILE A 291 -37.18 30.60 -26.27
C ILE A 291 -37.81 29.69 -25.20
N SER A 292 -38.33 30.30 -24.14
CA SER A 292 -39.08 29.65 -23.07
C SER A 292 -40.34 30.46 -22.74
N GLN A 293 -41.20 29.95 -21.86
CA GLN A 293 -42.41 30.68 -21.44
C GLN A 293 -42.10 32.03 -20.78
N THR A 294 -40.91 32.16 -20.18
CA THR A 294 -40.46 33.39 -19.49
C THR A 294 -39.44 34.19 -20.32
N CYS A 295 -38.73 33.54 -21.24
CA CYS A 295 -37.71 34.14 -22.09
C CYS A 295 -38.18 34.23 -23.55
N TYR A 296 -38.54 35.44 -23.96
CA TYR A 296 -38.93 35.80 -25.34
C TYR A 296 -38.30 37.13 -25.73
N ALA A 297 -38.27 37.48 -27.02
CA ALA A 297 -37.53 38.63 -27.55
C ALA A 297 -37.92 40.01 -26.95
N ARG A 298 -39.11 40.15 -26.34
CA ARG A 298 -39.55 41.39 -25.67
C ARG A 298 -39.58 41.26 -24.15
N SER A 299 -38.93 40.24 -23.61
CA SER A 299 -38.82 40.03 -22.17
C SER A 299 -37.94 41.12 -21.53
N MET A 300 -38.35 41.62 -20.36
CA MET A 300 -37.58 42.61 -19.57
C MET A 300 -36.53 41.93 -18.67
N LEU A 301 -36.29 40.63 -18.84
CA LEU A 301 -35.34 39.89 -18.02
C LEU A 301 -33.89 40.29 -18.36
N PRO A 302 -33.01 40.39 -17.35
CA PRO A 302 -31.60 40.69 -17.57
C PRO A 302 -30.88 39.50 -18.23
N GLY A 303 -29.74 39.78 -18.87
CA GLY A 303 -28.85 38.74 -19.40
C GLY A 303 -28.31 37.80 -18.32
N CYS A 304 -28.10 36.54 -18.68
CA CYS A 304 -27.64 35.50 -17.76
C CYS A 304 -26.17 35.61 -17.37
N LYS A 305 -25.34 36.33 -18.14
CA LYS A 305 -23.88 36.35 -17.99
C LYS A 305 -23.43 36.59 -16.54
N LEU A 306 -23.88 37.68 -15.90
CA LEU A 306 -23.41 38.04 -14.56
C LEU A 306 -23.81 37.01 -13.51
N LYS A 307 -25.10 36.65 -13.47
CA LYS A 307 -25.65 35.65 -12.52
C LYS A 307 -24.98 34.29 -12.68
N PHE A 308 -24.77 33.85 -13.93
CA PHE A 308 -24.14 32.57 -14.23
C PHE A 308 -22.67 32.57 -13.84
N LEU A 309 -21.94 33.65 -14.13
CA LEU A 309 -20.54 33.79 -13.75
C LEU A 309 -20.37 33.78 -12.21
N ASP A 310 -21.21 34.51 -11.47
CA ASP A 310 -21.16 34.53 -10.01
C ASP A 310 -21.50 33.17 -9.41
N PHE A 311 -22.47 32.47 -10.01
CA PHE A 311 -22.78 31.09 -9.65
C PHE A 311 -21.58 30.16 -9.85
N GLU A 312 -20.95 30.20 -11.02
CA GLU A 312 -19.77 29.37 -11.35
C GLU A 312 -18.58 29.67 -10.41
N ARG A 313 -18.31 30.95 -10.11
CA ARG A 313 -17.27 31.33 -9.14
C ARG A 313 -17.51 30.69 -7.79
N GLN A 314 -18.76 30.70 -7.31
CA GLN A 314 -19.12 30.18 -6.01
C GLN A 314 -19.12 28.65 -5.98
N ALA A 315 -19.66 28.00 -7.02
CA ALA A 315 -19.66 26.55 -7.14
C ALA A 315 -18.22 26.01 -7.18
N LEU A 316 -17.37 26.54 -8.06
CA LEU A 316 -15.97 26.15 -8.15
C LEU A 316 -15.21 26.40 -6.84
N LYS A 317 -15.53 27.49 -6.11
CA LYS A 317 -14.98 27.75 -4.77
C LYS A 317 -15.26 26.61 -3.81
N TYR A 318 -16.50 26.16 -3.75
CA TYR A 318 -16.88 25.06 -2.87
C TYR A 318 -16.20 23.76 -3.27
N PHE A 319 -16.19 23.40 -4.56
CA PHE A 319 -15.57 22.17 -5.03
C PHE A 319 -14.08 22.05 -4.64
N TYR A 320 -13.24 23.04 -5.00
CA TYR A 320 -11.83 22.93 -4.65
C TYR A 320 -11.58 23.08 -3.15
N SER A 321 -12.38 23.89 -2.44
CA SER A 321 -12.19 24.09 -0.99
C SER A 321 -12.50 22.81 -0.22
N VAL A 322 -13.54 22.08 -0.61
CA VAL A 322 -13.89 20.78 0.00
C VAL A 322 -12.84 19.73 -0.40
N ALA A 323 -12.47 19.64 -1.67
CA ALA A 323 -11.47 18.68 -2.14
C ALA A 323 -10.11 18.87 -1.44
N PHE A 324 -9.56 20.09 -1.43
CA PHE A 324 -8.29 20.37 -0.74
C PHE A 324 -8.41 20.31 0.79
N GLY A 325 -9.59 20.58 1.36
CA GLY A 325 -9.85 20.37 2.78
C GLY A 325 -9.77 18.91 3.21
N LEU A 326 -10.11 17.97 2.32
CA LEU A 326 -10.04 16.52 2.58
C LEU A 326 -8.64 15.93 2.39
N VAL A 327 -7.73 16.61 1.68
CA VAL A 327 -6.34 16.18 1.46
C VAL A 327 -5.60 15.84 2.76
N PRO A 328 -5.54 16.71 3.79
CA PRO A 328 -4.83 16.37 5.03
C PRO A 328 -5.44 15.16 5.75
N LEU A 329 -6.76 15.00 5.71
CA LEU A 329 -7.45 13.84 6.26
C LEU A 329 -7.06 12.57 5.50
N GLN A 330 -7.00 12.62 4.16
CA GLN A 330 -6.55 11.49 3.35
C GLN A 330 -5.08 11.15 3.59
N LEU A 331 -4.21 12.15 3.74
CA LEU A 331 -2.79 11.93 4.10
C LEU A 331 -2.66 11.24 5.46
N PHE A 332 -3.47 11.62 6.45
CA PHE A 332 -3.52 10.92 7.73
C PHE A 332 -3.91 9.45 7.57
N VAL A 333 -4.91 9.14 6.74
CA VAL A 333 -5.32 7.76 6.44
C VAL A 333 -4.20 6.96 5.77
N MET A 334 -3.47 7.57 4.82
CA MET A 334 -2.34 6.95 4.14
C MET A 334 -1.19 6.64 5.11
N ILE A 335 -0.81 7.60 5.95
CA ILE A 335 0.24 7.42 6.96
C ILE A 335 -0.16 6.34 7.97
N ALA A 336 -1.41 6.37 8.45
CA ALA A 336 -1.94 5.32 9.32
C ALA A 336 -1.86 3.95 8.65
N GLY A 337 -2.27 3.82 7.38
CA GLY A 337 -2.17 2.58 6.60
C GLY A 337 -0.73 2.06 6.46
N LEU A 338 0.23 2.94 6.16
CA LEU A 338 1.65 2.60 6.02
C LEU A 338 2.29 2.16 7.34
N LEU A 339 2.10 2.93 8.42
CA LEU A 339 2.56 2.58 9.77
C LEU A 339 1.95 1.25 10.20
N CYS A 340 0.70 1.03 9.84
CA CYS A 340 0.02 -0.20 10.14
C CYS A 340 0.62 -1.40 9.37
N SER A 341 0.84 -1.27 8.06
CA SER A 341 1.41 -2.33 7.23
C SER A 341 2.78 -2.81 7.74
N ASN A 342 3.62 -1.88 8.20
CA ASN A 342 4.96 -2.19 8.70
C ASN A 342 4.99 -2.82 10.10
N HIS A 343 4.09 -2.45 11.01
CA HIS A 343 4.01 -3.10 12.33
C HIS A 343 3.35 -4.49 12.25
N VAL A 344 2.54 -4.72 11.21
CA VAL A 344 1.81 -5.97 10.99
C VAL A 344 2.72 -7.16 10.70
N THR A 345 3.90 -6.95 10.12
CA THR A 345 4.86 -8.03 9.85
C THR A 345 5.38 -8.69 11.13
N TYR A 346 5.50 -7.97 12.24
CA TYR A 346 6.02 -8.51 13.50
C TYR A 346 4.97 -9.24 14.36
N ARG A 347 3.69 -8.80 14.39
CA ARG A 347 2.69 -9.37 15.33
C ARG A 347 1.45 -10.05 14.73
N PHE A 348 1.14 -9.87 13.44
CA PHE A 348 -0.12 -10.40 12.87
C PHE A 348 -0.06 -11.83 12.31
N GLY A 349 1.13 -12.43 12.27
CA GLY A 349 1.24 -13.86 12.03
C GLY A 349 1.18 -14.57 13.36
N LYS A 350 -0.03 -14.75 13.94
CA LYS A 350 -0.32 -15.55 15.14
C LYS A 350 0.65 -16.72 15.35
N GLY A 351 1.80 -16.50 15.99
CA GLY A 351 2.86 -17.51 16.18
C GLY A 351 3.08 -18.47 15.01
N MET A 352 2.77 -18.05 13.77
CA MET A 352 2.48 -19.02 12.72
C MET A 352 3.85 -19.33 12.16
N MET A 353 4.50 -20.36 12.70
CA MET A 353 5.85 -20.75 12.30
C MET A 353 5.92 -20.68 10.77
N PRO A 354 6.92 -19.96 10.21
CA PRO A 354 7.08 -19.85 8.77
C PRO A 354 7.02 -21.24 8.17
N LYS A 355 6.49 -21.39 6.95
CA LYS A 355 6.29 -22.72 6.35
C LYS A 355 7.58 -23.57 6.34
N ALA A 356 8.74 -22.93 6.33
CA ALA A 356 10.06 -23.55 6.44
C ALA A 356 10.38 -24.17 7.83
N TYR A 357 9.79 -23.65 8.91
CA TYR A 357 9.97 -24.16 10.28
C TYR A 357 8.76 -24.94 10.78
N ARG A 358 7.67 -25.01 10.01
CA ARG A 358 6.64 -26.00 10.27
C ARG A 358 7.25 -27.36 10.07
N LEU A 359 7.24 -28.17 11.12
CA LEU A 359 7.64 -29.56 11.05
C LEU A 359 6.81 -30.23 9.94
N SER A 360 7.41 -30.46 8.78
CA SER A 360 6.75 -31.24 7.75
C SER A 360 6.60 -32.66 8.29
N MET A 361 5.50 -33.34 7.95
CA MET A 361 5.31 -34.73 8.37
C MET A 361 6.50 -35.60 7.95
N THR A 362 7.14 -35.27 6.83
CA THR A 362 8.37 -35.88 6.34
C THR A 362 9.57 -35.61 7.25
N SER A 363 9.78 -34.37 7.68
CA SER A 363 10.85 -34.01 8.63
C SER A 363 10.63 -34.66 10.00
N MET A 364 9.38 -34.73 10.47
CA MET A 364 9.03 -35.46 11.69
C MET A 364 9.34 -36.96 11.56
N ALA A 365 9.05 -37.57 10.39
CA ALA A 365 9.38 -38.96 10.11
C ALA A 365 10.87 -39.22 10.25
N ILE A 366 11.69 -38.39 9.60
CA ILE A 366 13.16 -38.53 9.59
C ILE A 366 13.74 -38.32 11.00
N ILE A 367 13.20 -37.38 11.78
CA ILE A 367 13.63 -37.17 13.16
C ILE A 367 13.25 -38.36 14.05
N MET A 368 12.04 -38.90 13.89
CA MET A 368 11.60 -40.09 14.63
C MET A 368 12.42 -41.33 14.26
N ASP A 369 12.81 -41.47 13.00
CA ASP A 369 13.63 -42.58 12.50
C ASP A 369 15.08 -42.50 13.02
N ASN A 370 15.69 -41.32 13.00
CA ASN A 370 17.01 -41.12 13.62
C ASN A 370 16.99 -41.35 15.13
N TYR A 371 15.93 -40.90 15.81
CA TYR A 371 15.76 -41.13 17.25
C TYR A 371 15.54 -42.62 17.57
N ALA A 372 14.78 -43.33 16.72
CA ALA A 372 14.59 -44.77 16.79
C ALA A 372 15.92 -45.53 16.66
N SER A 373 16.75 -45.14 15.69
CA SER A 373 18.08 -45.75 15.46
C SER A 373 18.98 -45.58 16.69
N GLN A 374 19.03 -44.38 17.28
CA GLN A 374 19.84 -44.13 18.49
C GLN A 374 19.34 -44.91 19.71
N LEU A 375 18.01 -45.04 19.87
CA LEU A 375 17.42 -45.86 20.92
C LEU A 375 17.73 -47.35 20.74
N ALA A 376 17.66 -47.84 19.51
CA ALA A 376 17.95 -49.23 19.19
C ALA A 376 19.42 -49.58 19.46
N GLU A 377 20.35 -48.66 19.15
CA GLU A 377 21.77 -48.84 19.45
C GLU A 377 22.08 -48.86 20.94
N GLN A 378 21.43 -48.01 21.76
CA GLN A 378 21.72 -47.92 23.19
C GLN A 378 20.97 -48.94 24.05
N TYR A 379 19.72 -49.24 23.72
CA TYR A 379 18.81 -50.02 24.59
C TYR A 379 18.30 -51.31 23.95
N GLY A 380 18.71 -51.59 22.71
CA GLY A 380 18.29 -52.76 21.94
C GLY A 380 16.98 -52.53 21.18
N GLU A 381 16.83 -53.28 20.07
CA GLU A 381 15.77 -53.10 19.07
C GLU A 381 14.35 -53.25 19.66
N ASN A 382 14.19 -54.15 20.63
CA ASN A 382 12.90 -54.45 21.26
C ASN A 382 12.37 -53.26 22.10
N VAL A 383 13.25 -52.55 22.80
CA VAL A 383 12.86 -51.40 23.65
C VAL A 383 12.52 -50.18 22.78
N ALA A 384 13.29 -49.98 21.69
CA ALA A 384 13.02 -48.91 20.74
C ALA A 384 11.65 -49.08 20.05
N ALA A 385 11.29 -50.30 19.65
CA ALA A 385 10.00 -50.60 19.03
C ALA A 385 8.81 -50.36 19.98
N GLU A 386 8.93 -50.71 21.26
CA GLU A 386 7.90 -50.47 22.27
C GLU A 386 7.68 -48.98 22.54
N ILE A 387 8.77 -48.20 22.66
CA ILE A 387 8.69 -46.75 22.88
C ILE A 387 8.07 -46.04 21.67
N LEU A 388 8.40 -46.44 20.44
CA LEU A 388 7.83 -45.87 19.22
C LEU A 388 6.35 -46.21 19.03
N THR A 389 5.95 -47.43 19.38
CA THR A 389 4.53 -47.82 19.31
C THR A 389 3.71 -47.06 20.35
N ARG A 390 4.26 -46.86 21.56
CA ARG A 390 3.64 -46.04 22.60
C ARG A 390 3.53 -44.57 22.19
N SER A 391 4.60 -43.96 21.66
CA SER A 391 4.56 -42.55 21.24
C SER A 391 3.63 -42.30 20.05
N ARG A 392 3.54 -43.24 19.10
CA ARG A 392 2.58 -43.19 17.98
C ARG A 392 1.13 -43.24 18.44
N SER A 393 0.84 -44.02 19.49
CA SER A 393 -0.52 -44.15 20.01
C SER A 393 -1.03 -42.87 20.69
N ASP A 394 -0.12 -42.11 21.32
CA ASP A 394 -0.44 -40.86 22.04
C ASP A 394 -0.69 -39.68 21.08
N LEU A 395 -0.05 -39.72 19.90
CA LEU A 395 -0.10 -38.65 18.89
C LEU A 395 -1.21 -38.83 17.82
N GLN A 396 -2.08 -39.84 17.93
CA GLN A 396 -3.16 -40.16 16.95
C GLN A 396 -2.68 -40.20 15.48
N LEU A 397 -1.45 -40.64 15.24
CA LEU A 397 -0.79 -40.57 13.92
C LEU A 397 -0.97 -41.86 13.08
N SER A 398 -2.11 -42.52 13.20
CA SER A 398 -2.39 -43.84 12.61
C SER A 398 -2.40 -43.88 11.08
N ALA A 399 -2.45 -42.71 10.41
CA ALA A 399 -2.53 -42.59 8.96
C ALA A 399 -1.16 -42.49 8.25
N MET A 400 -0.05 -42.62 8.97
CA MET A 400 1.29 -42.52 8.38
C MET A 400 1.73 -43.85 7.73
N PRO A 401 2.25 -43.86 6.50
CA PRO A 401 2.73 -45.07 5.85
C PRO A 401 3.82 -45.75 6.69
N LYS A 402 3.65 -47.05 6.97
CA LYS A 402 4.69 -47.87 7.58
C LYS A 402 5.82 -48.04 6.55
N MET A 403 6.91 -47.29 6.70
CA MET A 403 8.16 -47.60 6.01
C MET A 403 8.68 -48.93 6.57
N PRO A 404 8.89 -49.97 5.73
CA PRO A 404 9.46 -51.23 6.18
C PRO A 404 10.90 -50.97 6.63
N TYR A 405 11.18 -51.27 7.89
CA TYR A 405 12.53 -51.26 8.44
C TYR A 405 13.30 -52.37 7.71
N ALA A 406 14.29 -52.00 6.91
CA ALA A 406 15.19 -52.98 6.31
C ALA A 406 16.05 -53.56 7.44
N PRO A 407 16.00 -54.87 7.72
CA PRO A 407 16.82 -55.45 8.78
C PRO A 407 18.30 -55.22 8.45
N PRO A 408 19.15 -54.95 9.46
CA PRO A 408 20.57 -54.73 9.25
C PRO A 408 21.16 -55.96 8.56
N VAL A 409 21.67 -55.77 7.35
CA VAL A 409 22.40 -56.80 6.62
C VAL A 409 23.64 -57.14 7.47
N PRO A 410 23.85 -58.40 7.87
CA PRO A 410 25.02 -58.77 8.66
C PRO A 410 26.28 -58.41 7.89
N ALA A 411 27.15 -57.64 8.53
CA ALA A 411 28.38 -57.12 7.98
C ALA A 411 29.27 -58.26 7.45
N LYS A 412 29.20 -58.51 6.14
CA LYS A 412 30.33 -59.07 5.39
C LYS A 412 31.16 -57.90 4.90
N ALA A 413 32.42 -57.90 5.31
CA ALA A 413 33.45 -56.95 4.92
C ALA A 413 33.38 -56.66 3.41
N ALA A 414 32.94 -55.46 3.06
CA ALA A 414 33.04 -54.89 1.74
C ALA A 414 33.78 -53.54 1.88
N PRO A 415 34.63 -53.18 0.90
CA PRO A 415 35.58 -52.09 1.02
C PRO A 415 34.88 -50.74 1.11
N SER A 416 35.50 -49.86 1.90
CA SER A 416 35.21 -48.43 2.09
C SER A 416 34.60 -47.74 0.86
N GLN A 417 33.28 -47.54 0.88
CA GLN A 417 32.60 -46.61 -0.02
C GLN A 417 32.53 -45.24 0.65
N VAL A 418 33.20 -44.29 0.00
CA VAL A 418 33.20 -42.87 0.30
C VAL A 418 31.78 -42.33 0.15
N TYR A 419 31.19 -41.86 1.24
CA TYR A 419 29.93 -41.10 1.20
C TYR A 419 30.20 -39.73 0.54
N THR A 420 29.85 -39.60 -0.74
CA THR A 420 29.69 -38.30 -1.38
C THR A 420 28.39 -37.68 -0.87
N THR A 421 28.54 -36.64 -0.05
CA THR A 421 27.46 -35.76 0.36
C THR A 421 26.98 -34.97 -0.87
N THR A 422 25.97 -35.46 -1.57
CA THR A 422 25.29 -34.69 -2.61
C THR A 422 24.39 -33.67 -1.93
N ARG A 423 25.00 -32.50 -1.73
CA ARG A 423 24.43 -31.26 -1.25
C ARG A 423 23.40 -30.74 -2.26
N TYR A 424 22.30 -30.21 -1.71
CA TYR A 424 21.23 -29.45 -2.37
C TYR A 424 21.71 -28.57 -3.54
N ASP A 425 21.50 -29.01 -4.77
CA ASP A 425 21.55 -28.16 -5.97
C ASP A 425 20.51 -28.66 -6.99
N ALA A 426 19.23 -28.37 -6.73
CA ALA A 426 18.17 -28.57 -7.73
C ALA A 426 16.95 -27.68 -7.46
N VAL A 427 17.14 -26.36 -7.43
CA VAL A 427 16.06 -25.40 -7.67
C VAL A 427 16.59 -24.26 -8.54
N HIS A 428 16.94 -24.56 -9.79
CA HIS A 428 16.96 -23.58 -10.88
C HIS A 428 16.97 -24.31 -12.23
N THR A 429 15.83 -24.90 -12.62
CA THR A 429 15.57 -25.24 -14.02
C THR A 429 14.65 -24.18 -14.61
N LYS A 430 15.25 -23.27 -15.37
CA LYS A 430 14.55 -22.34 -16.27
C LYS A 430 14.12 -23.14 -17.51
N PRO A 431 12.86 -23.04 -17.98
CA PRO A 431 12.44 -23.77 -19.18
C PRO A 431 13.15 -23.22 -20.43
N PRO A 432 13.50 -24.08 -21.42
CA PRO A 432 14.03 -23.64 -22.70
C PRO A 432 12.96 -22.88 -23.49
N GLY A 433 13.32 -21.72 -24.03
CA GLY A 433 12.46 -20.92 -24.90
C GLY A 433 12.24 -21.59 -26.26
N PRO A 434 11.16 -21.22 -26.97
CA PRO A 434 10.85 -21.80 -28.28
C PRO A 434 11.88 -21.36 -29.32
N GLY A 435 12.50 -22.35 -29.98
CA GLY A 435 13.33 -22.15 -31.14
C GLY A 435 12.50 -21.69 -32.34
N TYR A 436 13.01 -20.69 -33.04
CA TYR A 436 12.49 -20.24 -34.33
C TYR A 436 12.88 -21.24 -35.43
N ILE A 437 11.88 -21.63 -36.23
CA ILE A 437 12.03 -22.11 -37.62
C ILE A 437 11.56 -20.97 -38.51
#